data_AF-A0A455UCW1-F1
#
_entry.id   AF-A0A455UCW1-F1
#
_cell.length_a   1.000
_cell.length_b   1.000
_cell.length_c   1.000
_cell.angle_alpha   90.00
_cell.angle_beta   90.00
_cell.angle_gamma   90.00
#
_symmetry.space_group_name_H-M   'P 1'
#
loop_
_entity.id
_entity.type
_entity.pdbx_description
1 polymer ?
#
loop_
_entity_poly.entity_id
_entity_poly.type
_entity_poly.pdbx_seq_one_letter_code
_entity_poly.pdbx_strand_id
1 'polypeptide(L)'
;MAVKQTLYRTGSDSAIVSALVEAASQGKEVTVVIELRARFDEADNLQLASRLQEAGAIVVYGIMAYKTHAKMLHIVRREKANCATTRTWALATITPKPPSFTPTIAC
;
A
#
# COMPACT_ATOMS: atom_id res chain seq x y z
N MET A 1 -14.78 -3.31 10.03
CA MET A 1 -13.38 -3.79 10.17
C MET A 1 -12.56 -3.01 9.16
N ALA A 2 -11.40 -2.49 9.57
CA ALA A 2 -10.55 -1.69 8.70
C ALA A 2 -9.15 -2.30 8.59
N VAL A 3 -8.55 -2.24 7.41
CA VAL A 3 -7.19 -2.72 7.11
C VAL A 3 -6.44 -1.60 6.41
N LYS A 4 -5.32 -1.18 6.99
CA LYS A 4 -4.42 -0.19 6.38
C LYS A 4 -3.08 -0.86 6.13
N GLN A 5 -2.61 -0.86 4.89
CA GLN A 5 -1.38 -1.51 4.49
C GLN A 5 -0.51 -0.57 3.65
N THR A 6 0.80 -0.60 3.86
CA THR A 6 1.75 -0.01 2.92
C THR A 6 2.31 -1.10 2.00
N LEU A 7 2.27 -0.87 0.69
CA LEU A 7 2.85 -1.74 -0.32
C LEU A 7 4.04 -1.03 -0.96
N TYR A 8 5.22 -1.63 -0.79
CA TYR A 8 6.46 -1.21 -1.43
C TYR A 8 6.98 -2.38 -2.24
N ARG A 9 7.18 -2.19 -3.55
CA ARG A 9 7.71 -3.21 -4.50
C ARG A 9 7.02 -4.56 -4.33
N THR A 10 5.73 -4.59 -4.59
CA THR A 10 4.95 -5.82 -4.52
C THR A 10 4.89 -6.41 -5.92
N GLY A 11 5.28 -7.67 -6.08
CA GLY A 11 5.18 -8.35 -7.37
C GLY A 11 3.72 -8.44 -7.83
N SER A 12 3.52 -8.56 -9.14
CA SER A 12 2.22 -8.67 -9.81
C SER A 12 1.34 -9.81 -9.26
N ASP A 13 1.95 -10.86 -8.70
CA ASP A 13 1.27 -12.03 -8.13
C ASP A 13 1.46 -12.18 -6.61
N SER A 14 1.36 -11.08 -5.88
CA SER A 14 1.49 -11.10 -4.42
C SER A 14 0.21 -11.58 -3.74
N ALA A 15 0.34 -12.63 -2.92
CA ALA A 15 -0.74 -13.14 -2.06
C ALA A 15 -1.33 -12.07 -1.13
N ILE A 16 -0.54 -11.04 -0.77
CA ILE A 16 -1.00 -9.92 0.06
C ILE A 16 -2.04 -9.09 -0.70
N VAL A 17 -1.82 -8.83 -1.99
CA VAL A 17 -2.75 -8.03 -2.79
C VAL A 17 -4.06 -8.79 -2.98
N SER A 18 -4.00 -10.09 -3.27
CA SER A 18 -5.20 -10.92 -3.38
C SER A 18 -6.01 -10.92 -2.08
N ALA A 19 -5.35 -11.02 -0.92
CA ALA A 19 -6.03 -10.94 0.38
C ALA A 19 -6.65 -9.56 0.65
N LEU A 20 -6.02 -8.47 0.21
CA LEU A 20 -6.56 -7.12 0.34
C LEU A 20 -7.75 -6.88 -0.60
N VAL A 21 -7.69 -7.41 -1.82
CA VAL A 21 -8.80 -7.40 -2.79
C VAL A 21 -10.00 -8.16 -2.23
N GLU A 22 -9.78 -9.35 -1.68
CA GLU A 22 -10.85 -10.14 -1.05
C GLU A 22 -11.43 -9.42 0.19
N ALA A 23 -10.58 -8.79 0.99
CA ALA A 23 -11.04 -7.99 2.13
C ALA A 23 -11.92 -6.82 1.69
N ALA A 24 -11.53 -6.11 0.62
CA ALA A 24 -12.28 -5.00 0.05
C ALA A 24 -13.61 -5.46 -0.56
N SER A 25 -13.62 -6.58 -1.30
CA SER A 25 -14.84 -7.15 -1.88
C SER A 25 -15.83 -7.65 -0.82
N GLN A 26 -15.36 -8.07 0.35
CA GLN A 26 -16.19 -8.37 1.53
C GLN A 26 -16.73 -7.11 2.24
N GLY A 27 -16.50 -5.91 1.71
CA GLY A 27 -16.98 -4.65 2.27
C GLY A 27 -16.18 -4.16 3.49
N LYS A 28 -14.95 -4.64 3.69
CA LYS A 28 -14.05 -4.11 4.72
C LYS A 28 -13.42 -2.82 4.21
N GLU A 29 -13.19 -1.87 5.11
CA GLU A 29 -12.52 -0.62 4.75
C GLU A 29 -11.02 -0.90 4.57
N VAL A 30 -10.58 -0.95 3.32
CA VAL A 30 -9.18 -1.23 2.97
C VAL A 30 -8.53 0.05 2.44
N THR A 31 -7.44 0.47 3.07
CA THR A 31 -6.61 1.59 2.61
C THR A 31 -5.19 1.10 2.31
N VAL A 32 -4.70 1.38 1.12
CA VAL A 32 -3.39 0.95 0.67
C VAL A 32 -2.55 2.14 0.24
N VAL A 33 -1.33 2.25 0.76
CA VAL A 33 -0.35 3.23 0.29
C VAL A 33 0.63 2.56 -0.66
N ILE A 34 0.76 3.07 -1.89
CA ILE A 34 1.64 2.52 -2.93
C ILE A 34 2.69 3.58 -3.32
N GLU A 35 3.96 3.19 -3.31
CA GLU A 35 5.05 4.03 -3.82
C GLU A 35 5.33 3.70 -5.29
N LEU A 36 4.83 4.55 -6.21
CA LEU A 36 4.98 4.34 -7.66
C LEU A 36 6.44 4.30 -8.13
N ARG A 37 7.30 5.12 -7.51
CA ARG A 37 8.70 5.35 -7.93
C ARG A 37 9.68 4.31 -7.37
N ALA A 38 9.22 3.10 -7.09
CA ALA A 38 10.13 2.01 -6.79
C ALA A 38 10.80 1.56 -8.10
N ARG A 39 12.13 1.68 -8.17
CA ARG A 39 12.93 1.51 -9.40
C ARG A 39 12.48 0.28 -10.22
N PHE A 40 12.10 0.53 -11.48
CA PHE A 40 11.78 -0.46 -12.53
C PHE A 40 10.46 -1.25 -12.39
N ASP A 41 9.60 -0.93 -11.43
CA ASP A 41 8.34 -1.67 -11.18
C ASP A 41 7.07 -0.80 -11.37
N GLU A 42 7.14 0.29 -12.15
CA GLU A 42 6.03 1.27 -12.30
C GLU A 42 4.76 0.67 -12.93
N ALA A 43 4.90 -0.11 -14.01
CA ALA A 43 3.77 -0.73 -14.69
C ALA A 43 3.04 -1.74 -13.80
N ASP A 44 3.78 -2.56 -13.05
CA ASP A 44 3.22 -3.55 -12.14
C ASP A 44 2.50 -2.87 -10.97
N ASN A 45 3.09 -1.82 -10.38
CA ASN A 45 2.45 -1.06 -9.30
C ASN A 45 1.15 -0.38 -9.76
N LEU A 46 1.10 0.11 -11.00
CA LEU A 46 -0.12 0.68 -11.59
C LEU A 46 -1.20 -0.39 -11.76
N GLN A 47 -0.88 -1.57 -12.27
CA GLN A 47 -1.84 -2.67 -12.40
C GLN A 47 -2.40 -3.11 -11.04
N LEU A 48 -1.54 -3.19 -10.01
CA LEU A 48 -1.96 -3.53 -8.66
C LEU A 48 -2.87 -2.44 -8.06
N ALA A 49 -2.55 -1.17 -8.29
CA ALA A 49 -3.39 -0.05 -7.88
C ALA A 49 -4.79 -0.14 -8.51
N SER A 50 -4.86 -0.37 -9.82
CA SER A 50 -6.13 -0.54 -10.55
C SER A 50 -6.96 -1.70 -9.97
N ARG A 51 -6.36 -2.87 -9.77
CA ARG A 51 -7.04 -4.04 -9.18
C ARG A 51 -7.61 -3.76 -7.78
N LEU A 52 -6.86 -3.04 -6.95
CA LEU A 52 -7.29 -2.67 -5.60
C LEU A 52 -8.43 -1.64 -5.63
N GLN A 53 -8.35 -0.66 -6.54
CA GLN A 53 -9.40 0.34 -6.71
C GLN A 53 -10.70 -0.28 -7.23
N GLU A 54 -10.61 -1.18 -8.21
CA GLU A 54 -11.76 -1.93 -8.74
C GLU A 54 -12.46 -2.77 -7.65
N ALA A 55 -11.68 -3.30 -6.70
CA ALA A 55 -12.19 -4.04 -5.56
C ALA A 55 -12.82 -3.14 -4.46
N GLY A 56 -12.75 -1.82 -4.60
CA GLY A 56 -13.28 -0.85 -3.64
C GLY A 56 -12.29 -0.42 -2.54
N ALA A 57 -11.01 -0.73 -2.67
CA ALA A 57 -9.98 -0.24 -1.75
C ALA A 57 -9.56 1.21 -2.07
N ILE A 58 -9.26 1.97 -1.03
CA ILE A 58 -8.72 3.34 -1.17
C ILE A 58 -7.22 3.23 -1.41
N VAL A 59 -6.77 3.61 -2.60
CA VAL A 59 -5.36 3.65 -2.96
C VAL A 59 -4.81 5.06 -2.82
N VAL A 60 -3.73 5.21 -2.06
CA VAL A 60 -3.00 6.47 -1.83
C VAL A 60 -1.59 6.35 -2.38
N TYR A 61 -1.17 7.34 -3.17
CA TYR A 61 0.18 7.35 -3.74
C TYR A 61 1.15 8.10 -2.83
N GLY A 62 2.36 7.54 -2.65
CA GLY A 62 3.43 8.16 -1.88
C GLY A 62 3.99 9.46 -2.50
N ILE A 63 4.56 10.34 -1.67
CA ILE A 63 5.14 11.62 -2.09
C ILE A 63 6.40 11.38 -2.93
N MET A 64 6.49 11.98 -4.13
CA MET A 64 7.62 11.74 -5.05
C MET A 64 9.02 12.09 -4.51
N ALA A 65 9.12 13.05 -3.58
CA ALA A 65 10.39 13.55 -3.04
C ALA A 65 11.00 12.68 -1.93
N TYR A 66 10.23 11.75 -1.35
CA TYR A 66 10.67 10.93 -0.22
C TYR A 66 10.48 9.46 -0.52
N LYS A 67 11.47 8.65 -0.14
CA LYS A 67 11.33 7.20 -0.13
C LYS A 67 10.71 6.80 1.19
N THR A 68 9.52 6.21 1.12
CA THR A 68 8.83 5.75 2.32
C THR A 68 9.06 4.26 2.42
N HIS A 69 10.16 3.87 3.09
CA HIS A 69 10.44 2.47 3.38
C HIS A 69 9.66 2.04 4.62
N ALA A 70 8.33 2.14 4.53
CA ALA A 70 7.38 1.72 5.55
C ALA A 70 6.79 0.37 5.17
N LYS A 71 6.96 -0.60 6.04
CA LYS A 71 6.21 -1.86 6.07
C LYS A 71 5.27 -1.76 7.27
N MET A 72 4.05 -1.29 7.04
CA MET A 72 3.03 -1.17 8.07
C MET A 72 1.78 -1.93 7.66
N LEU A 73 1.31 -2.78 8.58
CA LEU A 73 0.02 -3.44 8.56
C LEU A 73 -0.73 -3.03 9.82
N HIS A 74 -1.92 -2.45 9.65
CA HIS A 74 -2.78 -2.02 10.74
C HIS A 74 -4.19 -2.56 10.53
N ILE A 75 -4.67 -3.36 11.48
CA ILE A 75 -5.98 -3.99 11.42
C ILE A 75 -6.79 -3.55 12.63
N VAL A 76 -7.98 -2.98 12.35
CA VAL A 76 -8.95 -2.55 13.36
C VAL A 76 -10.18 -3.47 13.29
N ARG A 77 -10.45 -4.17 14.39
CA ARG A 77 -11.63 -5.03 14.53
C ARG A 77 -12.41 -4.64 15.78
N ARG A 78 -13.73 -4.59 15.66
CA ARG A 78 -14.63 -4.42 16.81
C ARG A 78 -14.97 -5.79 17.39
N GLU A 79 -14.78 -5.98 18.70
CA GLU A 79 -15.19 -7.21 19.39
C GLU A 79 -16.53 -7.02 20.13
N LYS A 80 -17.18 -8.14 20.48
CA LYS A 80 -18.53 -8.18 21.08
C LYS A 80 -18.63 -7.42 22.43
N ALA A 81 -17.51 -7.18 23.11
CA ALA A 81 -17.46 -6.53 24.43
C ALA A 81 -17.11 -5.04 24.37
N ASN A 82 -17.50 -4.31 23.30
CA ASN A 82 -17.14 -2.90 23.07
C ASN A 82 -15.62 -2.58 23.09
N CYS A 83 -14.76 -3.59 23.16
CA CYS A 83 -13.33 -3.45 23.02
C CYS A 83 -12.98 -3.48 21.52
N ALA A 84 -12.41 -2.39 21.01
CA ALA A 84 -11.82 -2.40 19.68
C ALA A 84 -10.43 -3.04 19.79
N THR A 85 -10.25 -4.21 19.18
CA THR A 85 -8.94 -4.86 19.09
C THR A 85 -8.22 -4.33 17.87
N THR A 86 -7.11 -3.66 18.13
CA THR A 86 -6.22 -3.13 17.11
C THR A 86 -4.93 -3.93 17.11
N ARG A 87 -4.52 -4.43 15.95
CA ARG A 87 -3.21 -5.06 15.76
C ARG A 87 -2.42 -4.27 14.75
N THR A 88 -1.25 -3.81 15.15
CA THR A 88 -0.34 -3.03 14.32
C THR A 88 1.00 -3.73 14.24
N TRP A 89 1.48 -3.96 13.03
CA TRP A 89 2.84 -4.39 12.73
C TRP A 89 3.47 -3.33 11.87
N ALA A 90 4.49 -2.63 12.38
CA ALA A 90 5.09 -1.51 11.68
C ALA A 90 6.60 -1.53 11.81
N LEU A 91 7.28 -1.43 10.67
CA LEU A 91 8.69 -1.06 10.57
C LEU A 91 8.79 -0.01 9.47
N ALA A 92 9.05 1.24 9.84
CA ALA A 92 9.09 2.35 8.89
C ALA A 92 10.34 3.19 9.02
N THR A 93 10.90 3.54 7.86
CA THR A 93 12.01 4.50 7.74
C THR A 93 11.70 5.43 6.58
N ILE A 94 11.71 6.74 6.83
CA ILE A 94 11.51 7.76 5.80
C ILE A 94 12.89 8.34 5.51
N THR A 95 13.32 8.28 4.25
CA THR A 95 14.59 8.86 3.83
C THR A 95 14.37 9.82 2.66
N PRO A 96 15.06 10.97 2.66
CA PRO A 96 15.01 11.87 1.51
C PRO A 96 15.59 11.17 0.28
N LYS A 97 14.93 11.34 -0.87
CA LYS A 97 15.44 10.82 -2.13
C LYS A 97 16.59 11.70 -2.60
N PRO A 98 17.76 11.15 -2.96
CA PRO A 98 18.88 11.96 -3.43
C PRO A 98 18.52 12.68 -4.74
N PRO A 99 19.02 13.92 -4.95
CA PRO A 99 18.68 14.76 -6.11
C PRO A 99 19.17 14.20 -7.46
N SER A 100 20.00 13.15 -7.47
CA SER A 100 20.47 12.46 -8.67
C SER A 100 19.43 11.55 -9.35
N PHE A 101 18.19 11.50 -8.83
CA PHE A 101 17.06 10.89 -9.51
C PHE A 101 16.35 11.92 -10.39
N THR A 102 17.07 12.49 -11.35
CA THR A 102 16.42 13.10 -12.51
C THR A 102 15.75 11.99 -13.33
N PRO A 103 14.52 12.18 -13.80
CA PRO A 103 13.97 11.29 -14.80
C PRO A 103 14.75 11.59 -16.08
N THR A 104 15.65 10.71 -16.49
CA THR A 104 15.97 10.60 -17.91
C THR A 104 14.70 10.04 -18.56
N ILE A 105 13.72 10.92 -18.81
CA ILE A 105 12.83 10.75 -19.96
C ILE A 105 13.79 10.89 -21.13
N ALA A 106 14.28 9.75 -21.62
CA ALA A 106 14.82 9.67 -22.96
C ALA A 106 13.65 9.99 -23.89
N CYS A 107 13.63 11.24 -24.38
CA CYS A 107 12.98 11.59 -25.62
C CYS A 107 13.85 11.03 -26.76
#